data_AF-A0A7R9WY28-F1
#
_entry.id   AF-A0A7R9WY28-F1
#
_cell.length_a   1.000
_cell.length_b   1.000
_cell.length_c   1.000
_cell.angle_alpha   90.00
_cell.angle_beta   90.00
_cell.angle_gamma   90.00
#
_symmetry.space_group_name_H-M   'P 1'
#
loop_
_entity.id
_entity.type
_entity.pdbx_description
1 polymer ?
#
loop_
_entity_poly.entity_id
_entity_poly.type
_entity_poly.pdbx_seq_one_letter_code
_entity_poly.pdbx_strand_id
1 'polypeptide(L)'
;VSRNVMTTPAPFASSDYAYTREYSKVFAQLFRPMTPAFSEIWLDGEKAASIETWHKEVDHHNIDETMKYDNGRGIILDHPIEPIYGDRYLPRKFKIGVTVPGDNSIDIYTNDIGCVVITNEAGELEGFNVMVGGGMGRTHNKENTFARAADHLGFVPKEDIMEVMKSIVAAQRDHGNRDVRANARMKYLVHTLGVDNFRTLVESYFGKKIQPWRPIQEWKYSDWMGWWEQGDGKLFYGLHVESGRVKDEGSFRLKSALRVLVDKYNISMILSPTQSLIFRDIDPKDKEDIEAILAEHGIQPIENVDPLNRLAMACPALPLCGLAQTEAERVLPNYLQRIRNVMDKTGISDEEIMIRMTGCPNGCARPYMAEIALVGDGPKNYQVWLGGSPVLTRTAYPYLAKMKADDLEATLEPVFVMYAKERHEFEAFGDFCNRAGLEAIQKFSESYAVAA
;
A
#
# COMPACT_ATOMS: atom_id res chain seq x y z
N VAL A 1 17.93 -1.84 2.59
CA VAL A 1 17.31 -0.99 3.63
C VAL A 1 15.80 -1.12 3.60
N SER A 2 15.19 -1.12 4.79
CA SER A 2 13.75 -0.96 4.97
C SER A 2 13.24 0.36 4.34
N ARG A 3 11.95 0.44 4.06
CA ARG A 3 11.24 1.64 3.62
C ARG A 3 10.36 2.12 4.76
N ASN A 4 9.59 3.19 4.52
CA ASN A 4 8.56 3.60 5.46
C ASN A 4 7.69 2.40 5.84
N VAL A 5 7.53 2.16 7.14
CA VAL A 5 6.62 1.14 7.64
C VAL A 5 5.22 1.70 7.56
N MET A 6 4.35 1.05 6.78
CA MET A 6 2.98 1.50 6.58
C MET A 6 2.11 1.03 7.74
N THR A 7 1.15 1.85 8.15
CA THR A 7 0.09 1.43 9.06
C THR A 7 -1.24 2.04 8.64
N THR A 8 -2.35 1.46 9.12
CA THR A 8 -3.68 2.00 8.84
C THR A 8 -3.72 3.48 9.22
N PRO A 9 -4.22 4.35 8.33
CA PRO A 9 -4.14 5.79 8.56
C PRO A 9 -5.25 6.27 9.51
N ALA A 10 -6.26 5.45 9.81
CA ALA A 10 -7.35 5.84 10.70
C ALA A 10 -6.87 6.00 12.15
N PRO A 11 -7.06 7.17 12.77
CA PRO A 11 -6.54 7.48 14.10
C PRO A 11 -7.49 7.01 15.23
N PHE A 12 -8.19 5.89 15.05
CA PHE A 12 -9.09 5.36 16.09
C PHE A 12 -8.35 5.14 17.42
N ALA A 13 -9.02 5.46 18.52
CA ALA A 13 -8.50 5.36 19.89
C ALA A 13 -8.55 3.94 20.46
N SER A 14 -9.14 2.98 19.75
CA SER A 14 -9.18 1.58 20.17
C SER A 14 -7.78 0.98 20.28
N SER A 15 -7.63 0.00 21.18
CA SER A 15 -6.31 -0.53 21.55
C SER A 15 -5.60 -1.23 20.40
N ASP A 16 -6.32 -1.93 19.53
CA ASP A 16 -5.80 -2.55 18.32
C ASP A 16 -5.17 -1.53 17.36
N TYR A 17 -5.86 -0.42 17.07
CA TYR A 17 -5.32 0.69 16.27
C TYR A 17 -4.17 1.43 17.00
N ALA A 18 -4.18 1.48 18.34
CA ALA A 18 -3.04 1.99 19.10
C ALA A 18 -1.81 1.10 18.94
N TYR A 19 -1.96 -0.23 19.04
CA TYR A 19 -0.88 -1.19 18.84
C TYR A 19 -0.35 -1.18 17.41
N THR A 20 -1.18 -0.98 16.38
CA THR A 20 -0.66 -0.89 15.00
C THR A 20 0.26 0.31 14.83
N ARG A 21 -0.12 1.48 15.37
CA ARG A 21 0.71 2.70 15.38
C ARG A 21 1.97 2.51 16.21
N GLU A 22 1.88 1.90 17.39
CA GLU A 22 3.04 1.58 18.23
C GLU A 22 4.01 0.63 17.51
N TYR A 23 3.54 -0.52 17.03
CA TYR A 23 4.42 -1.53 16.43
C TYR A 23 4.93 -1.14 15.05
N SER A 24 4.25 -0.27 14.31
CA SER A 24 4.81 0.33 13.10
C SER A 24 6.05 1.19 13.41
N LYS A 25 6.05 1.94 14.52
CA LYS A 25 7.23 2.68 15.03
C LYS A 25 8.30 1.72 15.52
N VAL A 26 7.93 0.67 16.26
CA VAL A 26 8.86 -0.39 16.71
C VAL A 26 9.59 -1.00 15.52
N PHE A 27 8.88 -1.40 14.46
CA PHE A 27 9.48 -2.03 13.28
C PHE A 27 10.28 -1.03 12.43
N ALA A 28 9.84 0.21 12.33
CA ALA A 28 10.62 1.26 11.67
C ALA A 28 11.96 1.44 12.38
N GLN A 29 11.94 1.40 13.71
CA GLN A 29 13.12 1.57 14.53
C GLN A 29 14.03 0.33 14.55
N LEU A 30 13.45 -0.87 14.65
CA LEU A 30 14.18 -2.14 14.63
C LEU A 30 15.03 -2.30 13.36
N PHE A 31 14.62 -1.68 12.25
CA PHE A 31 15.32 -1.76 10.96
C PHE A 31 15.88 -0.42 10.47
N ARG A 32 16.07 0.55 11.37
CA ARG A 32 16.84 1.76 11.04
C ARG A 32 18.29 1.38 10.74
N PRO A 33 18.95 2.01 9.74
CA PRO A 33 20.40 1.98 9.69
C PRO A 33 20.97 2.58 10.98
N MET A 34 22.01 1.95 11.53
CA MET A 34 22.72 2.45 12.72
C MET A 34 23.93 3.33 12.35
N THR A 35 24.27 3.42 11.07
CA THR A 35 25.33 4.30 10.57
C THR A 35 25.04 5.79 10.80
N PRO A 36 26.05 6.58 11.24
CA PRO A 36 25.92 8.03 11.39
C PRO A 36 26.00 8.79 10.05
N ALA A 37 26.18 8.09 8.92
CA ALA A 37 26.44 8.71 7.61
C ALA A 37 25.41 9.77 7.22
N PHE A 38 24.13 9.62 7.62
CA PHE A 38 23.12 10.65 7.35
C PHE A 38 23.44 11.97 8.07
N SER A 39 23.72 11.93 9.38
CA SER A 39 24.09 13.14 10.14
C SER A 39 25.44 13.70 9.69
N GLU A 40 26.41 12.86 9.34
CA GLU A 40 27.72 13.31 8.86
C GLU A 40 27.62 14.07 7.53
N ILE A 41 26.79 13.59 6.60
CA ILE A 41 26.66 14.20 5.27
C ILE A 41 25.78 15.45 5.29
N TRP A 42 24.69 15.45 6.07
CA TRP A 42 23.65 16.48 5.98
C TRP A 42 23.60 17.44 7.16
N LEU A 43 24.25 17.11 8.28
CA LEU A 43 24.21 17.87 9.53
C LEU A 43 25.61 18.10 10.11
N ASP A 44 26.68 17.89 9.33
CA ASP A 44 28.08 18.03 9.79
C ASP A 44 28.41 17.22 11.06
N GLY A 45 27.71 16.09 11.26
CA GLY A 45 27.83 15.24 12.45
C GLY A 45 27.10 15.78 13.69
N GLU A 46 26.39 16.91 13.59
CA GLU A 46 25.57 17.43 14.68
C GLU A 46 24.39 16.50 14.97
N LYS A 47 24.13 16.30 16.26
CA LYS A 47 22.93 15.60 16.71
C LYS A 47 21.72 16.53 16.52
N ALA A 48 20.88 16.24 15.53
CA ALA A 48 19.59 16.91 15.42
C ALA A 48 18.70 16.54 16.62
N ALA A 49 18.27 17.54 17.40
CA ALA A 49 17.42 17.37 18.58
C ALA A 49 16.12 16.59 18.30
N SER A 50 15.62 16.59 17.06
CA SER A 50 14.43 15.85 16.64
C SER A 50 14.63 14.33 16.52
N ILE A 51 15.87 13.84 16.33
CA ILE A 51 16.18 12.40 16.36
C ILE A 51 15.88 11.84 17.76
N GLU A 52 15.96 12.67 18.80
CA GLU A 52 15.69 12.25 20.18
C GLU A 52 14.21 12.12 20.52
N THR A 53 13.26 12.59 19.71
CA THR A 53 11.82 12.55 20.09
C THR A 53 11.10 11.27 19.70
N TRP A 54 11.34 10.73 18.50
CA TRP A 54 10.57 9.57 18.01
C TRP A 54 10.98 8.24 18.65
N HIS A 55 12.26 8.08 19.03
CA HIS A 55 12.69 6.85 19.72
C HIS A 55 12.01 6.71 21.09
N LYS A 56 11.87 7.83 21.83
CA LYS A 56 11.26 7.89 23.17
C LYS A 56 9.88 7.27 23.28
N GLU A 57 9.09 7.30 22.21
CA GLU A 57 7.74 6.72 22.21
C GLU A 57 7.73 5.20 22.24
N VAL A 58 8.85 4.54 21.88
CA VAL A 58 8.98 3.09 21.81
C VAL A 58 10.21 2.57 22.59
N ASP A 59 10.83 3.41 23.41
CA ASP A 59 12.03 3.05 24.18
C ASP A 59 11.78 1.91 25.17
N HIS A 60 10.55 1.78 25.69
CA HIS A 60 10.15 0.69 26.58
C HIS A 60 10.23 -0.70 25.94
N HIS A 61 10.38 -0.78 24.60
CA HIS A 61 10.61 -2.05 23.89
C HIS A 61 12.07 -2.49 23.85
N ASN A 62 13.02 -1.72 24.39
CA ASN A 62 14.46 -2.03 24.39
C ASN A 62 14.98 -2.41 22.99
N ILE A 63 14.61 -1.62 21.98
CA ILE A 63 14.84 -1.95 20.57
C ILE A 63 16.34 -2.02 20.23
N ASP A 64 17.15 -1.10 20.77
CA ASP A 64 18.60 -1.09 20.52
C ASP A 64 19.32 -2.31 21.09
N GLU A 65 18.86 -2.82 22.24
CA GLU A 65 19.33 -4.09 22.80
C GLU A 65 18.86 -5.24 21.91
N THR A 66 17.59 -5.24 21.49
CA THR A 66 17.03 -6.25 20.58
C THR A 66 17.76 -6.31 19.24
N MET A 67 18.21 -5.17 18.70
CA MET A 67 18.97 -5.09 17.45
C MET A 67 20.36 -5.72 17.56
N LYS A 68 20.92 -5.82 18.77
CA LYS A 68 22.25 -6.38 19.06
C LYS A 68 22.18 -7.77 19.68
N TYR A 69 21.02 -8.16 20.20
CA TYR A 69 20.80 -9.47 20.80
C TYR A 69 20.98 -10.57 19.75
N ASP A 70 22.00 -11.39 19.98
CA ASP A 70 22.32 -12.57 19.18
C ASP A 70 21.81 -13.83 19.88
N ASN A 71 20.92 -14.54 19.20
CA ASN A 71 20.39 -15.82 19.64
C ASN A 71 21.28 -17.02 19.23
N GLY A 72 22.45 -16.75 18.61
CA GLY A 72 23.41 -17.74 18.14
C GLY A 72 23.03 -18.42 16.81
N ARG A 73 22.05 -17.89 16.08
CA ARG A 73 21.51 -18.48 14.83
C ARG A 73 21.77 -17.61 13.59
N GLY A 74 22.74 -16.70 13.66
CA GLY A 74 23.23 -15.96 12.50
C GLY A 74 22.36 -14.77 12.08
N ILE A 75 21.44 -14.32 12.93
CA ILE A 75 20.69 -13.08 12.67
C ILE A 75 21.62 -11.88 12.80
N ILE A 76 22.42 -11.82 13.86
CA ILE A 76 23.36 -10.73 14.14
C ILE A 76 24.69 -11.04 13.47
N LEU A 77 25.22 -10.07 12.73
CA LEU A 77 26.51 -10.13 12.07
C LEU A 77 27.59 -9.53 12.96
N ASP A 78 28.81 -10.05 12.85
CA ASP A 78 30.01 -9.44 13.43
C ASP A 78 30.41 -8.20 12.62
N HIS A 79 29.67 -7.10 12.84
CA HIS A 79 29.90 -5.83 12.19
C HIS A 79 29.76 -4.69 13.21
N PRO A 80 30.71 -3.75 13.28
CA PRO A 80 30.84 -2.80 14.39
C PRO A 80 29.69 -1.78 14.49
N ILE A 81 28.98 -1.51 13.39
CA ILE A 81 27.93 -0.48 13.31
C ILE A 81 26.57 -1.08 12.95
N GLU A 82 26.49 -1.84 11.86
CA GLU A 82 25.28 -2.46 11.30
C GLU A 82 25.14 -3.96 11.63
N PRO A 83 24.66 -4.35 12.83
CA PRO A 83 24.55 -5.75 13.25
C PRO A 83 23.56 -6.57 12.42
N ILE A 84 22.50 -5.95 11.88
CA ILE A 84 21.50 -6.65 11.06
C ILE A 84 21.87 -6.58 9.57
N TYR A 85 22.28 -5.42 9.09
CA TYR A 85 22.47 -5.18 7.65
C TYR A 85 23.86 -5.61 7.14
N GLY A 86 24.91 -5.45 7.96
CA GLY A 86 26.31 -5.60 7.55
C GLY A 86 26.71 -4.67 6.40
N ASP A 87 27.89 -4.89 5.83
CA ASP A 87 28.46 -4.04 4.77
C ASP A 87 27.57 -3.90 3.54
N ARG A 88 26.87 -4.99 3.18
CA ARG A 88 26.16 -5.10 1.90
C ARG A 88 24.68 -4.73 2.00
N TYR A 89 24.16 -4.48 3.20
CA TYR A 89 22.73 -4.27 3.45
C TYR A 89 21.86 -5.38 2.81
N LEU A 90 20.54 -5.15 2.69
CA LEU A 90 19.64 -6.07 1.99
C LEU A 90 19.84 -6.04 0.46
N PRO A 91 19.60 -7.16 -0.25
CA PRO A 91 19.71 -7.22 -1.72
C PRO A 91 18.86 -6.18 -2.46
N ARG A 92 17.72 -5.76 -1.87
CA ARG A 92 16.81 -4.78 -2.45
C ARG A 92 16.04 -4.01 -1.37
N LYS A 93 15.14 -3.11 -1.80
CA LYS A 93 14.19 -2.42 -0.91
C LYS A 93 13.31 -3.47 -0.21
N PHE A 94 13.03 -3.21 1.06
CA PHE A 94 12.20 -4.05 1.92
C PHE A 94 11.06 -3.20 2.47
N LYS A 95 9.84 -3.72 2.48
CA LYS A 95 8.61 -3.00 2.85
C LYS A 95 7.86 -3.76 3.92
N ILE A 96 7.37 -3.04 4.92
CA ILE A 96 6.62 -3.61 6.04
C ILE A 96 5.31 -2.83 6.17
N GLY A 97 4.22 -3.55 6.43
CA GLY A 97 2.92 -2.97 6.76
C GLY A 97 2.36 -3.56 8.06
N VAL A 98 1.66 -2.75 8.85
CA VAL A 98 1.01 -3.17 10.11
C VAL A 98 -0.44 -2.70 10.12
N THR A 99 -1.39 -3.62 10.26
CA THR A 99 -2.82 -3.31 10.27
C THR A 99 -3.57 -4.11 11.34
N VAL A 100 -4.88 -3.88 11.45
CA VAL A 100 -5.81 -4.63 12.30
C VAL A 100 -6.64 -5.61 11.44
N PRO A 101 -7.27 -6.62 12.04
CA PRO A 101 -8.26 -7.46 11.37
C PRO A 101 -9.32 -6.63 10.66
N GLY A 102 -9.63 -6.99 9.42
CA GLY A 102 -10.67 -6.32 8.64
C GLY A 102 -10.27 -5.00 7.95
N ASP A 103 -9.16 -4.34 8.30
CA ASP A 103 -8.71 -3.11 7.62
C ASP A 103 -7.57 -3.39 6.64
N ASN A 104 -7.86 -3.33 5.33
CA ASN A 104 -6.85 -3.43 4.27
C ASN A 104 -6.56 -2.10 3.54
N SER A 105 -6.77 -0.96 4.19
CA SER A 105 -6.45 0.39 3.66
C SER A 105 -4.99 0.52 3.19
N ILE A 106 -4.06 -0.23 3.80
CA ILE A 106 -2.63 -0.20 3.49
C ILE A 106 -2.19 -1.13 2.36
N ASP A 107 -3.11 -1.92 1.78
CA ASP A 107 -2.80 -2.91 0.74
C ASP A 107 -1.73 -3.92 1.23
N ILE A 108 -2.03 -4.59 2.35
CA ILE A 108 -1.09 -5.35 3.18
C ILE A 108 -0.35 -6.43 2.38
N TYR A 109 -1.04 -7.07 1.44
CA TYR A 109 -0.53 -8.13 0.57
C TYR A 109 0.59 -7.66 -0.38
N THR A 110 0.84 -6.36 -0.52
CA THR A 110 1.89 -5.83 -1.41
C THR A 110 3.26 -5.64 -0.76
N ASN A 111 3.35 -5.85 0.55
CA ASN A 111 4.54 -5.64 1.36
C ASN A 111 5.42 -6.89 1.41
N ASP A 112 6.73 -6.72 1.66
CA ASP A 112 7.61 -7.87 1.88
C ASP A 112 7.17 -8.59 3.17
N ILE A 113 6.83 -7.84 4.23
CA ILE A 113 6.16 -8.34 5.43
C ILE A 113 4.84 -7.58 5.66
N GLY A 114 3.78 -8.31 5.96
CA GLY A 114 2.55 -7.76 6.54
C GLY A 114 2.33 -8.31 7.94
N CYS A 115 1.94 -7.45 8.88
CA CYS A 115 1.60 -7.83 10.25
C CYS A 115 0.16 -7.39 10.56
N VAL A 116 -0.64 -8.30 11.09
CA VAL A 116 -2.01 -8.04 11.55
C VAL A 116 -2.03 -8.19 13.07
N VAL A 117 -2.31 -7.12 13.79
CA VAL A 117 -2.41 -7.09 15.26
C VAL A 117 -3.54 -8.00 15.72
N ILE A 118 -3.28 -8.89 16.67
CA ILE A 118 -4.29 -9.77 17.29
C ILE A 118 -4.39 -9.41 18.76
N THR A 119 -5.59 -9.02 19.19
CA THR A 119 -5.93 -8.73 20.58
C THR A 119 -6.92 -9.75 21.12
N ASN A 120 -6.95 -9.90 22.44
CA ASN A 120 -8.03 -10.62 23.12
C ASN A 120 -9.30 -9.75 23.23
N GLU A 121 -10.37 -10.30 23.80
CA GLU A 121 -11.65 -9.61 24.01
C GLU A 121 -11.55 -8.37 24.93
N ALA A 122 -10.55 -8.34 25.83
CA ALA A 122 -10.26 -7.19 26.67
C ALA A 122 -9.43 -6.11 25.95
N GLY A 123 -9.08 -6.32 24.68
CA GLY A 123 -8.26 -5.41 23.89
C GLY A 123 -6.77 -5.47 24.21
N GLU A 124 -6.29 -6.50 24.91
CA GLU A 124 -4.87 -6.70 25.20
C GLU A 124 -4.18 -7.40 24.03
N LEU A 125 -2.97 -6.96 23.67
CA LEU A 125 -2.19 -7.57 22.60
C LEU A 125 -1.83 -9.02 22.94
N GLU A 126 -2.15 -9.95 22.04
CA GLU A 126 -1.72 -11.35 22.12
C GLU A 126 -0.56 -11.63 21.15
N GLY A 127 -0.55 -10.99 19.98
CA GLY A 127 0.48 -11.19 18.99
C GLY A 127 0.08 -10.71 17.61
N PHE A 128 0.64 -11.35 16.59
CA PHE A 128 0.53 -10.91 15.20
C PHE A 128 0.35 -12.09 14.27
N ASN A 129 -0.62 -11.97 13.37
CA ASN A 129 -0.62 -12.75 12.15
C ASN A 129 0.36 -12.13 11.15
N VAL A 130 1.28 -12.94 10.63
CA VAL A 130 2.39 -12.48 9.76
C VAL A 130 2.21 -13.04 8.36
N MET A 131 2.47 -12.17 7.37
CA MET A 131 2.40 -12.45 5.95
C MET A 131 3.73 -12.11 5.29
N VAL A 132 4.11 -12.81 4.22
CA VAL A 132 5.43 -12.62 3.58
C VAL A 132 5.38 -12.70 2.05
N GLY A 133 6.29 -11.97 1.41
CA GLY A 133 6.60 -12.17 -0.01
C GLY A 133 5.69 -11.42 -0.97
N GLY A 134 5.11 -10.29 -0.58
CA GLY A 134 4.39 -9.39 -1.47
C GLY A 134 5.32 -8.49 -2.29
N GLY A 135 4.87 -8.07 -3.48
CA GLY A 135 5.54 -6.99 -4.20
C GLY A 135 5.14 -6.83 -5.65
N MET A 136 5.01 -5.57 -6.08
CA MET A 136 4.42 -5.21 -7.36
C MET A 136 5.39 -5.25 -8.56
N GLY A 137 6.61 -4.74 -8.40
CA GLY A 137 7.48 -4.46 -9.56
C GLY A 137 7.79 -5.68 -10.42
N ARG A 138 7.60 -5.54 -11.73
CA ARG A 138 7.98 -6.48 -12.78
C ARG A 138 8.61 -5.74 -13.97
N THR A 139 9.02 -6.47 -14.99
CA THR A 139 9.54 -5.93 -16.25
C THR A 139 8.71 -6.47 -17.41
N HIS A 140 8.36 -5.61 -18.37
CA HIS A 140 7.68 -6.05 -19.59
C HIS A 140 8.51 -7.09 -20.35
N ASN A 141 7.83 -8.09 -20.90
CA ASN A 141 8.43 -9.20 -21.68
C ASN A 141 9.51 -10.00 -20.93
N LYS A 142 9.49 -9.99 -19.59
CA LYS A 142 10.35 -10.82 -18.73
C LYS A 142 9.50 -11.59 -17.73
N GLU A 143 9.08 -12.78 -18.13
CA GLU A 143 8.18 -13.64 -17.35
C GLU A 143 8.77 -14.12 -16.02
N ASN A 144 10.10 -14.14 -15.89
CA ASN A 144 10.77 -14.36 -14.61
C ASN A 144 10.67 -13.16 -13.63
N THR A 145 9.90 -12.12 -13.98
CA THR A 145 9.53 -11.03 -13.10
C THR A 145 8.00 -10.84 -13.09
N PHE A 146 7.39 -10.98 -11.92
CA PHE A 146 5.93 -10.98 -11.77
C PHE A 146 5.49 -10.20 -10.53
N ALA A 147 4.31 -9.60 -10.54
CA ALA A 147 3.68 -9.07 -9.32
C ALA A 147 3.20 -10.23 -8.44
N ARG A 148 3.19 -10.05 -7.12
CA ARG A 148 2.84 -11.12 -6.18
C ARG A 148 2.15 -10.56 -4.93
N ALA A 149 1.05 -11.18 -4.52
CA ALA A 149 0.45 -10.99 -3.20
C ALA A 149 1.20 -11.83 -2.14
N ALA A 150 1.30 -11.34 -0.91
CA ALA A 150 1.96 -12.05 0.19
C ALA A 150 1.18 -13.31 0.61
N ASP A 151 1.88 -14.35 1.08
CA ASP A 151 1.24 -15.53 1.69
C ASP A 151 1.18 -15.39 3.21
N HIS A 152 0.31 -16.16 3.84
CA HIS A 152 0.25 -16.30 5.29
C HIS A 152 1.42 -17.14 5.80
N LEU A 153 2.30 -16.52 6.60
CA LEU A 153 3.39 -17.21 7.28
C LEU A 153 2.88 -17.96 8.51
N GLY A 154 2.05 -17.30 9.33
CA GLY A 154 1.44 -17.85 10.54
C GLY A 154 1.28 -16.81 11.64
N PHE A 155 0.97 -17.25 12.86
CA PHE A 155 0.83 -16.42 14.04
C PHE A 155 2.12 -16.40 14.88
N VAL A 156 2.43 -15.25 15.46
CA VAL A 156 3.59 -15.00 16.31
C VAL A 156 3.14 -14.28 17.60
N PRO A 157 3.42 -14.83 18.79
CA PRO A 157 3.16 -14.14 20.05
C PRO A 157 3.88 -12.79 20.16
N LYS A 158 3.32 -11.84 20.91
CA LYS A 158 3.86 -10.48 21.00
C LYS A 158 5.30 -10.41 21.51
N GLU A 159 5.70 -11.32 22.39
CA GLU A 159 7.05 -11.43 22.95
C GLU A 159 8.10 -11.86 21.91
N ASP A 160 7.66 -12.52 20.84
CA ASP A 160 8.55 -13.12 19.83
C ASP A 160 8.60 -12.30 18.53
N ILE A 161 7.75 -11.27 18.38
CA ILE A 161 7.54 -10.60 17.10
C ILE A 161 8.81 -9.94 16.56
N MET A 162 9.59 -9.24 17.39
CA MET A 162 10.82 -8.57 16.92
C MET A 162 11.86 -9.59 16.45
N GLU A 163 11.96 -10.74 17.12
CA GLU A 163 12.89 -11.80 16.75
C GLU A 163 12.49 -12.46 15.43
N VAL A 164 11.19 -12.73 15.21
CA VAL A 164 10.68 -13.24 13.93
C VAL A 164 10.90 -12.22 12.81
N MET A 165 10.65 -10.94 13.05
CA MET A 165 10.90 -9.89 12.06
C MET A 165 12.38 -9.86 11.66
N LYS A 166 13.31 -9.89 12.62
CA LYS A 166 14.75 -9.99 12.33
C LYS A 166 15.09 -11.28 11.57
N SER A 167 14.46 -12.41 11.90
CA SER A 167 14.67 -13.70 11.24
C SER A 167 14.25 -13.66 9.76
N ILE A 168 13.11 -13.03 9.44
CA ILE A 168 12.67 -12.84 8.05
C ILE A 168 13.65 -11.95 7.28
N VAL A 169 14.14 -10.89 7.92
CA VAL A 169 15.13 -9.98 7.33
C VAL A 169 16.46 -10.70 7.09
N ALA A 170 16.93 -11.53 8.02
CA ALA A 170 18.13 -12.35 7.87
C ALA A 170 17.99 -13.36 6.72
N ALA A 171 16.86 -14.08 6.66
CA ALA A 171 16.57 -14.99 5.55
C ALA A 171 16.65 -14.27 4.18
N GLN A 172 16.08 -13.07 4.07
CA GLN A 172 16.19 -12.26 2.85
C GLN A 172 17.60 -11.70 2.61
N ARG A 173 18.33 -11.31 3.66
CA ARG A 173 19.70 -10.78 3.58
C ARG A 173 20.66 -11.83 3.01
N ASP A 174 20.52 -13.07 3.47
CA ASP A 174 21.46 -14.15 3.25
C ASP A 174 21.12 -14.96 2.00
N HIS A 175 19.83 -15.17 1.73
CA HIS A 175 19.36 -16.02 0.61
C HIS A 175 18.73 -15.23 -0.55
N GLY A 176 18.48 -13.93 -0.39
CA GLY A 176 17.97 -13.11 -1.47
C GLY A 176 19.00 -12.91 -2.58
N ASN A 177 18.56 -13.04 -3.84
CA ASN A 177 19.43 -12.94 -5.01
C ASN A 177 20.14 -11.57 -5.08
N ARG A 178 21.48 -11.58 -5.16
CA ARG A 178 22.31 -10.37 -5.32
C ARG A 178 22.90 -10.21 -6.73
N ASP A 179 22.89 -11.26 -7.53
CA ASP A 179 23.45 -11.27 -8.89
C ASP A 179 22.51 -10.58 -9.88
N VAL A 180 21.22 -10.90 -9.81
CA VAL A 180 20.18 -10.35 -10.69
C VAL A 180 19.24 -9.47 -9.87
N ARG A 181 19.50 -8.17 -9.89
CA ARG A 181 18.73 -7.16 -9.15
C ARG A 181 17.21 -7.21 -9.42
N ALA A 182 16.81 -7.61 -10.64
CA ALA A 182 15.40 -7.78 -11.01
C ALA A 182 14.70 -8.90 -10.21
N ASN A 183 15.45 -9.86 -9.68
CA ASN A 183 14.98 -10.98 -8.86
C ASN A 183 15.40 -10.86 -7.38
N ALA A 184 15.86 -9.69 -6.94
CA ALA A 184 16.41 -9.48 -5.59
C ALA A 184 15.38 -9.19 -4.49
N ARG A 185 14.08 -9.09 -4.81
CA ARG A 185 13.01 -8.87 -3.81
C ARG A 185 12.61 -10.19 -3.15
N MET A 186 12.17 -10.14 -1.88
CA MET A 186 11.86 -11.33 -1.10
C MET A 186 10.74 -12.19 -1.71
N LYS A 187 9.80 -11.59 -2.44
CA LYS A 187 8.78 -12.33 -3.19
C LYS A 187 9.33 -13.44 -4.10
N TYR A 188 10.54 -13.28 -4.66
CA TYR A 188 11.14 -14.30 -5.52
C TYR A 188 11.70 -15.45 -4.68
N LEU A 189 12.34 -15.14 -3.55
CA LEU A 189 12.81 -16.15 -2.59
C LEU A 189 11.64 -16.98 -2.06
N VAL A 190 10.55 -16.32 -1.63
CA VAL A 190 9.32 -16.99 -1.16
C VAL A 190 8.70 -17.83 -2.28
N HIS A 191 8.61 -17.30 -3.50
CA HIS A 191 8.07 -18.04 -4.64
C HIS A 191 8.90 -19.29 -4.98
N THR A 192 10.23 -19.18 -5.00
CA THR A 192 11.12 -20.29 -5.33
C THR A 192 11.10 -21.39 -4.28
N LEU A 193 11.05 -21.02 -2.99
CA LEU A 193 11.01 -22.00 -1.90
C LEU A 193 9.61 -22.59 -1.69
N GLY A 194 8.56 -21.81 -1.96
CA GLY A 194 7.23 -22.05 -1.42
C GLY A 194 7.14 -21.58 0.04
N VAL A 195 5.95 -21.20 0.49
CA VAL A 195 5.75 -20.60 1.82
C VAL A 195 6.17 -21.53 2.97
N ASP A 196 6.00 -22.84 2.83
CA ASP A 196 6.33 -23.80 3.88
C ASP A 196 7.84 -23.98 4.09
N ASN A 197 8.60 -24.04 2.99
CA ASN A 197 10.07 -24.10 3.07
C ASN A 197 10.63 -22.74 3.49
N PHE A 198 10.02 -21.64 3.05
CA PHE A 198 10.39 -20.31 3.54
C PHE A 198 10.12 -20.18 5.05
N ARG A 199 8.99 -20.70 5.56
CA ARG A 199 8.70 -20.77 6.99
C ARG A 199 9.78 -21.55 7.73
N THR A 200 10.14 -22.73 7.23
CA THR A 200 11.22 -23.56 7.80
C THR A 200 12.56 -22.81 7.82
N LEU A 201 12.86 -22.04 6.78
CA LEU A 201 14.04 -21.19 6.73
C LEU A 201 14.00 -20.10 7.79
N VAL A 202 12.88 -19.39 7.94
CA VAL A 202 12.73 -18.36 9.00
C VAL A 202 12.84 -18.98 10.39
N GLU A 203 12.24 -20.15 10.62
CA GLU A 203 12.32 -20.89 11.88
C GLU A 203 13.74 -21.33 12.23
N SER A 204 14.63 -21.51 11.25
CA SER A 204 16.03 -21.88 11.52
C SER A 204 16.79 -20.73 12.19
N TYR A 205 16.54 -19.49 11.76
CA TYR A 205 17.03 -18.25 12.38
C TYR A 205 16.31 -17.95 13.69
N PHE A 206 14.98 -18.10 13.73
CA PHE A 206 14.16 -17.77 14.90
C PHE A 206 14.37 -18.76 16.07
N GLY A 207 14.56 -20.04 15.76
CA GLY A 207 14.79 -21.10 16.74
C GLY A 207 13.55 -21.68 17.42
N LYS A 208 12.35 -21.18 17.08
CA LYS A 208 11.06 -21.73 17.50
C LYS A 208 10.17 -21.98 16.27
N LYS A 209 9.06 -22.69 16.47
CA LYS A 209 8.04 -22.89 15.44
C LYS A 209 7.09 -21.70 15.37
N ILE A 210 6.72 -21.30 14.16
CA ILE A 210 5.67 -20.30 13.91
C ILE A 210 4.33 -21.00 14.04
N GLN A 211 3.40 -20.40 14.78
CA GLN A 211 2.09 -21.01 15.03
C GLN A 211 1.19 -20.88 13.80
N PRO A 212 0.15 -21.73 13.66
CA PRO A 212 -0.83 -21.58 12.59
C PRO A 212 -1.47 -20.19 12.59
N TRP A 213 -1.81 -19.69 11.40
CA TRP A 213 -2.54 -18.44 11.23
C TRP A 213 -3.84 -18.44 12.05
N ARG A 214 -4.09 -17.36 12.78
CA ARG A 214 -5.33 -17.19 13.55
C ARG A 214 -6.45 -16.61 12.70
N PRO A 215 -7.72 -17.03 12.87
CA PRO A 215 -8.84 -16.41 12.16
C PRO A 215 -8.91 -14.90 12.41
N ILE A 216 -9.30 -14.15 11.38
CA ILE A 216 -9.49 -12.70 11.46
C ILE A 216 -10.83 -12.33 10.82
N GLN A 217 -11.32 -11.12 11.12
CA GLN A 217 -12.42 -10.53 10.38
C GLN A 217 -12.08 -10.42 8.89
N GLU A 218 -13.08 -10.57 8.04
CA GLU A 218 -12.92 -10.43 6.59
C GLU A 218 -12.41 -9.04 6.22
N TRP A 219 -11.50 -9.00 5.25
CA TRP A 219 -10.91 -7.76 4.77
C TRP A 219 -11.97 -6.85 4.17
N LYS A 220 -11.92 -5.58 4.57
CA LYS A 220 -12.62 -4.46 3.95
C LYS A 220 -11.60 -3.46 3.47
N TYR A 221 -11.89 -2.84 2.33
CA TYR A 221 -11.17 -1.65 1.91
C TYR A 221 -11.90 -0.42 2.42
N SER A 222 -11.18 0.43 3.14
CA SER A 222 -11.63 1.76 3.51
C SER A 222 -10.49 2.72 3.22
N ASP A 223 -10.77 3.80 2.51
CA ASP A 223 -9.81 4.89 2.32
C ASP A 223 -9.91 5.96 3.43
N TRP A 224 -10.88 5.80 4.34
CA TRP A 224 -11.10 6.64 5.51
C TRP A 224 -11.35 8.12 5.20
N MET A 225 -11.97 8.41 4.04
CA MET A 225 -12.34 9.77 3.65
C MET A 225 -13.61 10.27 4.37
N GLY A 226 -13.76 11.59 4.48
CA GLY A 226 -14.89 12.22 5.18
C GLY A 226 -14.69 12.33 6.69
N TRP A 227 -15.77 12.67 7.41
CA TRP A 227 -15.76 12.84 8.86
C TRP A 227 -16.01 11.55 9.62
N TRP A 228 -15.24 11.33 10.68
CA TRP A 228 -15.33 10.15 11.53
C TRP A 228 -15.10 10.52 12.99
N GLU A 229 -15.69 9.75 13.91
CA GLU A 229 -15.36 9.81 15.33
C GLU A 229 -14.09 9.00 15.62
N GLN A 230 -13.15 9.56 16.38
CA GLN A 230 -11.94 8.83 16.79
C GLN A 230 -12.21 7.83 17.92
N GLY A 231 -13.26 8.04 18.71
CA GLY A 231 -13.59 7.23 19.90
C GLY A 231 -13.06 7.80 21.23
N ASP A 232 -12.40 8.96 21.21
CA ASP A 232 -11.89 9.68 22.39
C ASP A 232 -12.55 11.06 22.58
N GLY A 233 -13.68 11.29 21.90
CA GLY A 233 -14.39 12.58 21.87
C GLY A 233 -13.88 13.56 20.82
N LYS A 234 -12.83 13.21 20.06
CA LYS A 234 -12.36 13.97 18.89
C LYS A 234 -12.90 13.39 17.58
N LEU A 235 -12.81 14.20 16.53
CA LEU A 235 -13.08 13.80 15.16
C LEU A 235 -11.77 13.65 14.38
N PHE A 236 -11.83 12.89 13.29
CA PHE A 236 -10.86 12.98 12.20
C PHE A 236 -11.57 13.22 10.87
N TYR A 237 -10.86 13.84 9.94
CA TYR A 237 -11.35 14.16 8.60
C TYR A 237 -10.39 13.65 7.54
N GLY A 238 -10.83 12.69 6.73
CA GLY A 238 -10.09 12.25 5.55
C GLY A 238 -10.37 13.14 4.35
N LEU A 239 -9.35 13.86 3.90
CA LEU A 239 -9.39 14.73 2.75
C LEU A 239 -8.86 14.00 1.52
N HIS A 240 -9.72 13.80 0.52
CA HIS A 240 -9.32 13.25 -0.77
C HIS A 240 -8.37 14.22 -1.50
N VAL A 241 -7.25 13.70 -1.97
CA VAL A 241 -6.30 14.45 -2.80
C VAL A 241 -6.00 13.65 -4.06
N GLU A 242 -6.46 14.15 -5.21
CA GLU A 242 -6.26 13.49 -6.50
C GLU A 242 -4.76 13.27 -6.76
N SER A 243 -4.36 12.00 -6.84
CA SER A 243 -2.96 11.54 -6.96
C SER A 243 -1.97 12.11 -5.91
N GLY A 244 -2.47 12.62 -4.78
CA GLY A 244 -1.68 13.24 -3.72
C GLY A 244 -0.97 14.54 -4.10
N ARG A 245 -1.38 15.20 -5.18
CA ARG A 245 -0.77 16.46 -5.61
C ARG A 245 -1.30 17.65 -4.83
N VAL A 246 -0.57 18.06 -3.79
CA VAL A 246 -0.83 19.32 -3.08
C VAL A 246 -0.34 20.51 -3.91
N LYS A 247 -1.26 21.34 -4.41
CA LYS A 247 -0.98 22.51 -5.24
C LYS A 247 -2.02 23.60 -5.04
N ASP A 248 -1.70 24.80 -5.53
CA ASP A 248 -2.67 25.86 -5.80
C ASP A 248 -2.73 26.08 -7.31
N GLU A 249 -3.93 26.05 -7.88
CA GLU A 249 -4.22 26.23 -9.30
C GLU A 249 -5.63 26.80 -9.49
N GLY A 250 -5.72 28.04 -9.98
CA GLY A 250 -7.00 28.72 -10.16
C GLY A 250 -7.79 28.82 -8.84
N SER A 251 -9.04 28.33 -8.84
CA SER A 251 -9.89 28.29 -7.65
C SER A 251 -9.52 27.17 -6.67
N PHE A 252 -8.83 26.13 -7.11
CA PHE A 252 -8.40 25.01 -6.27
C PHE A 252 -7.09 25.35 -5.57
N ARG A 253 -7.13 25.66 -4.28
CA ARG A 253 -6.01 26.21 -3.49
C ARG A 253 -5.68 25.35 -2.27
N LEU A 254 -5.45 24.06 -2.50
CA LEU A 254 -5.20 23.06 -1.44
C LEU A 254 -3.96 23.38 -0.60
N LYS A 255 -2.85 23.80 -1.23
CA LYS A 255 -1.63 24.11 -0.47
C LYS A 255 -1.87 25.27 0.49
N SER A 256 -2.57 26.30 0.04
CA SER A 256 -2.96 27.44 0.87
C SER A 256 -3.94 27.03 1.98
N ALA A 257 -4.95 26.21 1.69
CA ALA A 257 -5.90 25.73 2.70
C ALA A 257 -5.20 24.96 3.83
N LEU A 258 -4.31 24.03 3.48
CA LEU A 258 -3.53 23.27 4.47
C LEU A 258 -2.67 24.19 5.34
N ARG A 259 -2.10 25.25 4.76
CA ARG A 259 -1.32 26.24 5.52
C ARG A 259 -2.17 26.96 6.56
N VAL A 260 -3.37 27.41 6.18
CA VAL A 260 -4.33 28.08 7.08
C VAL A 260 -4.74 27.14 8.22
N LEU A 261 -5.06 25.88 7.91
CA LEU A 261 -5.44 24.90 8.91
C LEU A 261 -4.31 24.62 9.91
N VAL A 262 -3.06 24.51 9.44
CA VAL A 262 -1.89 24.38 10.33
C VAL A 262 -1.70 25.61 11.20
N ASP A 263 -1.81 26.82 10.64
CA ASP A 263 -1.64 28.06 11.42
C ASP A 263 -2.71 28.25 12.49
N LYS A 264 -3.96 27.93 12.16
CA LYS A 264 -5.11 28.19 13.04
C LYS A 264 -5.27 27.11 14.11
N TYR A 265 -5.08 25.85 13.73
CA TYR A 265 -5.41 24.69 14.58
C TYR A 265 -4.20 23.87 15.01
N ASN A 266 -3.00 24.14 14.47
CA ASN A 266 -1.86 23.24 14.58
C ASN A 266 -2.25 21.79 14.20
N ILE A 267 -3.05 21.68 13.13
CA ILE A 267 -3.72 20.43 12.76
C ILE A 267 -2.69 19.34 12.47
N SER A 268 -2.87 18.17 13.10
CA SER A 268 -2.02 17.01 12.87
C SER A 268 -2.50 16.24 11.65
N MET A 269 -1.58 15.91 10.74
CA MET A 269 -1.89 15.26 9.47
C MET A 269 -1.23 13.88 9.36
N ILE A 270 -1.99 12.89 8.88
CA ILE A 270 -1.52 11.57 8.49
C ILE A 270 -1.57 11.47 6.96
N LEU A 271 -0.46 11.02 6.35
CA LEU A 271 -0.43 10.73 4.92
C LEU A 271 -1.02 9.33 4.69
N SER A 272 -2.10 9.26 3.93
CA SER A 272 -2.79 7.99 3.64
C SER A 272 -2.04 7.16 2.58
N PRO A 273 -2.08 5.81 2.65
CA PRO A 273 -1.62 4.93 1.57
C PRO A 273 -2.31 5.18 0.22
N THR A 274 -3.46 5.84 0.23
CA THR A 274 -4.26 6.25 -0.94
C THR A 274 -3.86 7.61 -1.50
N GLN A 275 -2.70 8.14 -1.09
CA GLN A 275 -2.15 9.44 -1.53
C GLN A 275 -2.94 10.66 -1.00
N SER A 276 -3.97 10.42 -0.19
CA SER A 276 -4.80 11.44 0.45
C SER A 276 -4.28 11.83 1.84
N LEU A 277 -4.96 12.75 2.52
CA LEU A 277 -4.58 13.25 3.85
C LEU A 277 -5.66 12.91 4.87
N ILE A 278 -5.28 12.67 6.11
CA ILE A 278 -6.21 12.58 7.24
C ILE A 278 -5.81 13.62 8.28
N PHE A 279 -6.74 14.48 8.65
CA PHE A 279 -6.61 15.41 9.76
C PHE A 279 -7.13 14.73 11.02
N ARG A 280 -6.34 14.70 12.10
CA ARG A 280 -6.70 14.03 13.35
C ARG A 280 -6.77 15.00 14.52
N ASP A 281 -7.38 14.53 15.61
CA ASP A 281 -7.54 15.21 16.89
C ASP A 281 -8.35 16.51 16.78
N ILE A 282 -9.35 16.54 15.90
CA ILE A 282 -10.20 17.71 15.67
C ILE A 282 -11.25 17.82 16.78
N ASP A 283 -11.36 18.99 17.40
CA ASP A 283 -12.45 19.29 18.30
C ASP A 283 -13.78 19.40 17.53
N PRO A 284 -14.88 18.75 17.97
CA PRO A 284 -16.16 18.76 17.23
C PRO A 284 -16.69 20.17 16.90
N LYS A 285 -16.42 21.16 17.76
CA LYS A 285 -16.80 22.57 17.56
C LYS A 285 -16.09 23.24 16.38
N ASP A 286 -14.93 22.72 15.94
CA ASP A 286 -14.11 23.32 14.88
C ASP A 286 -14.49 22.75 13.49
N LYS A 287 -15.36 21.73 13.44
CA LYS A 287 -15.78 21.03 12.22
C LYS A 287 -16.26 22.00 11.13
N GLU A 288 -17.24 22.84 11.46
CA GLU A 288 -17.87 23.74 10.48
C GLU A 288 -16.89 24.78 9.92
N ASP A 289 -15.99 25.30 10.76
CA ASP A 289 -14.99 26.26 10.33
C ASP A 289 -13.91 25.62 9.45
N ILE A 290 -13.51 24.39 9.74
CA ILE A 290 -12.61 23.61 8.88
C ILE A 290 -13.24 23.39 7.50
N GLU A 291 -14.52 22.99 7.45
CA GLU A 291 -15.27 22.85 6.20
C GLU A 291 -15.34 24.17 5.43
N ALA A 292 -15.58 25.29 6.12
CA ALA A 292 -15.62 26.61 5.52
C ALA A 292 -14.25 27.01 4.92
N ILE A 293 -13.15 26.76 5.62
CA ILE A 293 -11.79 27.02 5.12
C ILE A 293 -11.52 26.19 3.86
N LEU A 294 -11.87 24.91 3.86
CA LEU A 294 -11.70 24.04 2.69
C LEU A 294 -12.54 24.55 1.51
N ALA A 295 -13.80 24.89 1.74
CA ALA A 295 -14.70 25.41 0.70
C ALA A 295 -14.22 26.75 0.13
N GLU A 296 -13.76 27.69 0.96
CA GLU A 296 -13.20 28.99 0.53
C GLU A 296 -12.00 28.79 -0.42
N HIS A 297 -11.26 27.70 -0.25
CA HIS A 297 -10.11 27.35 -1.06
C HIS A 297 -10.46 26.42 -2.24
N GLY A 298 -11.74 26.19 -2.52
CA GLY A 298 -12.19 25.38 -3.65
C GLY A 298 -12.00 23.88 -3.49
N ILE A 299 -11.85 23.40 -2.25
CA ILE A 299 -11.85 21.96 -1.93
C ILE A 299 -13.31 21.53 -1.74
N GLN A 300 -13.70 20.49 -2.47
CA GLN A 300 -15.05 19.94 -2.38
C GLN A 300 -15.17 18.94 -1.24
N PRO A 301 -16.37 18.83 -0.61
CA PRO A 301 -16.64 17.77 0.34
C PRO A 301 -16.64 16.40 -0.37
N ILE A 302 -16.39 15.32 0.38
CA ILE A 302 -16.16 13.98 -0.19
C ILE A 302 -17.39 13.45 -0.94
N GLU A 303 -18.58 13.85 -0.52
CA GLU A 303 -19.86 13.49 -1.12
C GLU A 303 -20.02 13.99 -2.56
N ASN A 304 -19.23 15.01 -2.94
CA ASN A 304 -19.20 15.56 -4.30
C ASN A 304 -18.05 15.00 -5.15
N VAL A 305 -17.20 14.12 -4.59
CA VAL A 305 -16.11 13.47 -5.32
C VAL A 305 -16.64 12.18 -5.91
N ASP A 306 -16.49 12.02 -7.23
CA ASP A 306 -16.82 10.77 -7.93
C ASP A 306 -16.08 9.58 -7.27
N PRO A 307 -16.79 8.49 -6.87
CA PRO A 307 -16.16 7.31 -6.28
C PRO A 307 -15.01 6.72 -7.11
N LEU A 308 -15.08 6.84 -8.44
CA LEU A 308 -14.03 6.41 -9.35
C LEU A 308 -12.75 7.22 -9.14
N ASN A 309 -12.86 8.55 -8.97
CA ASN A 309 -11.73 9.43 -8.64
C ASN A 309 -11.21 9.15 -7.23
N ARG A 310 -12.12 8.97 -6.27
CA ARG A 310 -11.80 8.67 -4.87
C ARG A 310 -10.95 7.40 -4.72
N LEU A 311 -11.32 6.34 -5.43
CA LEU A 311 -10.64 5.03 -5.39
C LEU A 311 -9.42 4.95 -6.32
N ALA A 312 -9.24 5.93 -7.20
CA ALA A 312 -8.16 5.92 -8.17
C ALA A 312 -6.81 6.37 -7.60
N MET A 313 -5.74 5.79 -8.12
CA MET A 313 -4.37 6.25 -7.85
C MET A 313 -3.50 6.23 -9.09
N ALA A 314 -2.62 7.22 -9.20
CA ALA A 314 -1.56 7.22 -10.19
C ALA A 314 -0.19 7.47 -9.57
N CYS A 315 0.85 6.90 -10.19
CA CYS A 315 2.23 7.28 -9.84
C CYS A 315 2.61 8.59 -10.54
N PRO A 316 3.65 9.30 -10.07
CA PRO A 316 4.07 10.54 -10.73
C PRO A 316 4.38 10.40 -12.22
N ALA A 317 5.05 9.31 -12.61
CA ALA A 317 5.50 9.08 -14.00
C ALA A 317 6.25 10.31 -14.58
N LEU A 318 5.94 10.71 -15.81
CA LEU A 318 6.52 11.89 -16.44
C LEU A 318 6.05 13.17 -15.75
N PRO A 319 6.89 14.24 -15.69
CA PRO A 319 8.14 14.41 -16.43
C PRO A 319 9.42 14.01 -15.67
N LEU A 320 9.34 13.74 -14.35
CA LEU A 320 10.53 13.60 -13.50
C LEU A 320 10.96 12.15 -13.24
N CYS A 321 10.08 11.17 -13.42
CA CYS A 321 10.46 9.77 -13.25
C CYS A 321 11.29 9.31 -14.46
N GLY A 322 12.60 9.14 -14.28
CA GLY A 322 13.51 8.61 -15.31
C GLY A 322 13.27 7.16 -15.74
N LEU A 323 12.26 6.48 -15.18
CA LEU A 323 11.84 5.13 -15.56
C LEU A 323 10.48 5.10 -16.27
N ALA A 324 9.78 6.23 -16.37
CA ALA A 324 8.47 6.30 -16.99
C ALA A 324 8.57 6.06 -18.50
N GLN A 325 7.64 5.26 -19.03
CA GLN A 325 7.50 4.97 -20.45
C GLN A 325 6.35 5.79 -21.07
N THR A 326 5.38 6.18 -20.25
CA THR A 326 4.24 7.03 -20.60
C THR A 326 3.78 7.80 -19.35
N GLU A 327 2.72 8.60 -19.51
CA GLU A 327 2.07 9.35 -18.44
C GLU A 327 1.40 8.46 -17.39
N ALA A 328 1.08 9.05 -16.23
CA ALA A 328 0.12 8.47 -15.30
C ALA A 328 -0.67 9.59 -14.60
N GLU A 329 -0.10 10.21 -13.56
CA GLU A 329 -0.75 11.26 -12.77
C GLU A 329 -1.41 12.34 -13.63
N ARG A 330 -0.69 12.89 -14.61
CA ARG A 330 -1.14 14.03 -15.41
C ARG A 330 -2.31 13.74 -16.34
N VAL A 331 -2.55 12.47 -16.66
CA VAL A 331 -3.62 12.06 -17.60
C VAL A 331 -4.73 11.28 -16.91
N LEU A 332 -4.50 10.78 -15.69
CA LEU A 332 -5.48 10.02 -14.94
C LEU A 332 -6.87 10.70 -14.91
N PRO A 333 -7.02 12.00 -14.61
CA PRO A 333 -8.35 12.63 -14.52
C PRO A 333 -9.14 12.53 -15.83
N ASN A 334 -8.47 12.72 -16.97
CA ASN A 334 -9.10 12.57 -18.28
C ASN A 334 -9.50 11.12 -18.58
N TYR A 335 -8.68 10.15 -18.19
CA TYR A 335 -8.98 8.73 -18.36
C TYR A 335 -10.15 8.30 -17.48
N LEU A 336 -10.23 8.76 -16.24
CA LEU A 336 -11.35 8.46 -15.35
C LEU A 336 -12.66 9.01 -15.92
N GLN A 337 -12.68 10.23 -16.45
CA GLN A 337 -13.87 10.76 -17.11
C GLN A 337 -14.31 9.93 -18.32
N ARG A 338 -13.36 9.47 -19.14
CA ARG A 338 -13.65 8.59 -20.28
C ARG A 338 -14.22 7.25 -19.83
N ILE A 339 -13.65 6.65 -18.78
CA ILE A 339 -14.14 5.39 -18.21
C ILE A 339 -15.54 5.56 -17.62
N ARG A 340 -15.79 6.65 -16.87
CA ARG A 340 -17.11 7.01 -16.34
C ARG A 340 -18.15 7.09 -17.46
N ASN A 341 -17.84 7.75 -18.58
CA ASN A 341 -18.75 7.82 -19.73
C ASN A 341 -19.09 6.44 -20.31
N VAL A 342 -18.13 5.50 -20.33
CA VAL A 342 -18.39 4.12 -20.77
C VAL A 342 -19.25 3.38 -19.73
N MET A 343 -18.94 3.52 -18.44
CA MET A 343 -19.76 2.94 -17.36
C MET A 343 -21.22 3.38 -17.47
N ASP A 344 -21.45 4.68 -17.70
CA ASP A 344 -22.78 5.26 -17.92
C ASP A 344 -23.47 4.68 -19.15
N LYS A 345 -22.77 4.59 -20.28
CA LYS A 345 -23.29 3.97 -21.50
C LYS A 345 -23.69 2.51 -21.29
N THR A 346 -22.96 1.78 -20.44
CA THR A 346 -23.17 0.35 -20.20
C THR A 346 -24.08 0.04 -19.01
N GLY A 347 -24.61 1.05 -18.33
CA GLY A 347 -25.57 0.88 -17.22
C GLY A 347 -24.94 0.40 -15.92
N ILE A 348 -23.69 0.74 -15.65
CA ILE A 348 -22.96 0.39 -14.41
C ILE A 348 -22.44 1.61 -13.66
N SER A 349 -23.10 2.77 -13.81
CA SER A 349 -22.70 4.04 -13.18
C SER A 349 -22.56 3.98 -11.66
N ASP A 350 -23.42 3.20 -11.00
CA ASP A 350 -23.47 3.11 -9.54
C ASP A 350 -22.36 2.23 -8.95
N GLU A 351 -21.57 1.57 -9.79
CA GLU A 351 -20.52 0.66 -9.35
C GLU A 351 -19.26 1.42 -8.92
N GLU A 352 -18.67 0.96 -7.82
CA GLU A 352 -17.39 1.42 -7.33
C GLU A 352 -16.29 0.47 -7.84
N ILE A 353 -15.50 0.93 -8.82
CA ILE A 353 -14.43 0.13 -9.42
C ILE A 353 -13.08 0.75 -9.09
N MET A 354 -12.19 0.00 -8.43
CA MET A 354 -10.85 0.50 -8.11
C MET A 354 -9.94 0.52 -9.33
N ILE A 355 -9.48 1.72 -9.72
CA ILE A 355 -8.61 1.94 -10.89
C ILE A 355 -7.23 2.42 -10.47
N ARG A 356 -6.17 1.82 -11.02
CA ARG A 356 -4.80 2.27 -10.73
C ARG A 356 -3.96 2.41 -11.99
N MET A 357 -3.22 3.52 -12.09
CA MET A 357 -2.42 3.86 -13.27
C MET A 357 -0.93 4.02 -12.92
N THR A 358 -0.05 3.45 -13.74
CA THR A 358 1.40 3.64 -13.61
C THR A 358 2.05 3.81 -14.96
N GLY A 359 3.05 4.68 -15.07
CA GLY A 359 3.73 4.97 -16.34
C GLY A 359 4.74 3.89 -16.78
N CYS A 360 4.96 2.84 -16.00
CA CYS A 360 5.91 1.74 -16.30
C CYS A 360 5.61 0.50 -15.41
N PRO A 361 6.18 -0.69 -15.67
CA PRO A 361 5.84 -1.93 -14.97
C PRO A 361 6.41 -2.06 -13.53
N ASN A 362 6.99 -0.99 -12.98
CA ASN A 362 7.49 -1.00 -11.59
C ASN A 362 6.36 -1.04 -10.55
N GLY A 363 5.14 -0.63 -10.92
CA GLY A 363 3.95 -0.75 -10.09
C GLY A 363 3.94 0.16 -8.85
N CYS A 364 4.39 1.40 -8.96
CA CYS A 364 4.48 2.33 -7.82
C CYS A 364 3.12 2.67 -7.20
N ALA A 365 2.07 2.81 -8.02
CA ALA A 365 0.69 3.01 -7.55
C ALA A 365 -0.03 1.70 -7.23
N ARG A 366 0.70 0.58 -7.08
CA ARG A 366 0.16 -0.75 -6.78
C ARG A 366 -0.90 -1.24 -7.79
N PRO A 367 -0.67 -1.11 -9.12
CA PRO A 367 -1.68 -1.35 -10.13
C PRO A 367 -2.18 -2.79 -10.18
N TYR A 368 -1.30 -3.75 -9.89
CA TYR A 368 -1.60 -5.18 -10.01
C TYR A 368 -2.56 -5.72 -8.94
N MET A 369 -2.98 -4.91 -7.98
CA MET A 369 -4.04 -5.28 -7.02
C MET A 369 -5.39 -4.64 -7.37
N ALA A 370 -5.42 -3.72 -8.33
CA ALA A 370 -6.63 -3.03 -8.75
C ALA A 370 -7.55 -3.95 -9.53
N GLU A 371 -8.85 -3.61 -9.53
CA GLU A 371 -9.83 -4.27 -10.37
C GLU A 371 -9.57 -3.95 -11.85
N ILE A 372 -9.19 -2.71 -12.15
CA ILE A 372 -8.68 -2.27 -13.46
C ILE A 372 -7.34 -1.57 -13.28
N ALA A 373 -6.34 -1.96 -14.06
CA ALA A 373 -5.05 -1.29 -14.05
C ALA A 373 -4.55 -0.89 -15.44
N LEU A 374 -3.98 0.30 -15.53
CA LEU A 374 -3.32 0.83 -16.72
C LEU A 374 -1.82 0.94 -16.45
N VAL A 375 -1.03 0.07 -17.07
CA VAL A 375 0.42 -0.05 -16.84
C VAL A 375 1.17 0.29 -18.10
N GLY A 376 1.81 1.46 -18.14
CA GLY A 376 2.54 1.96 -19.29
C GLY A 376 3.52 0.95 -19.88
N ASP A 377 3.41 0.70 -21.17
CA ASP A 377 4.21 -0.27 -21.93
C ASP A 377 4.76 0.27 -23.27
N GLY A 378 4.64 1.58 -23.47
CA GLY A 378 5.20 2.34 -24.58
C GLY A 378 4.64 3.77 -24.61
N PRO A 379 5.14 4.65 -25.49
CA PRO A 379 4.62 6.01 -25.62
C PRO A 379 3.11 6.00 -25.92
N LYS A 380 2.31 6.64 -25.06
CA LYS A 380 0.83 6.69 -25.16
C LYS A 380 0.13 5.31 -25.20
N ASN A 381 0.78 4.26 -24.71
CA ASN A 381 0.20 2.92 -24.63
C ASN A 381 0.26 2.35 -23.22
N TYR A 382 -0.72 1.50 -22.89
CA TYR A 382 -0.81 0.82 -21.62
C TYR A 382 -1.09 -0.67 -21.82
N GLN A 383 -0.49 -1.49 -20.97
CA GLN A 383 -0.97 -2.83 -20.69
C GLN A 383 -2.14 -2.73 -19.70
N VAL A 384 -3.28 -3.32 -20.07
CA VAL A 384 -4.47 -3.40 -19.23
C VAL A 384 -4.40 -4.66 -18.37
N TRP A 385 -4.69 -4.52 -17.08
CA TRP A 385 -4.81 -5.62 -16.13
C TRP A 385 -6.21 -5.63 -15.52
N LEU A 386 -6.77 -6.81 -15.31
CA LEU A 386 -8.11 -7.01 -14.76
C LEU A 386 -8.12 -8.04 -13.63
N GLY A 387 -9.12 -7.98 -12.75
CA GLY A 387 -9.43 -9.07 -11.82
C GLY A 387 -8.73 -9.02 -10.46
N GLY A 388 -8.11 -7.89 -10.10
CA GLY A 388 -7.74 -7.64 -8.71
C GLY A 388 -8.97 -7.64 -7.81
N SER A 389 -8.78 -7.84 -6.51
CA SER A 389 -9.89 -7.85 -5.55
C SER A 389 -10.27 -6.43 -5.13
N PRO A 390 -11.57 -6.10 -4.94
CA PRO A 390 -12.00 -4.80 -4.41
C PRO A 390 -11.43 -4.53 -3.00
N VAL A 391 -11.06 -5.59 -2.28
CA VAL A 391 -10.45 -5.54 -0.94
C VAL A 391 -8.96 -5.87 -0.94
N LEU A 392 -8.31 -5.84 -2.11
CA LEU A 392 -6.84 -5.88 -2.25
C LEU A 392 -6.16 -7.15 -1.71
N THR A 393 -6.79 -8.29 -1.86
CA THR A 393 -6.26 -9.61 -1.44
C THR A 393 -5.73 -10.46 -2.59
N ARG A 394 -5.99 -10.06 -3.84
CA ARG A 394 -5.69 -10.83 -5.05
C ARG A 394 -5.00 -9.98 -6.11
N THR A 395 -3.99 -10.56 -6.76
CA THR A 395 -3.35 -9.96 -7.93
C THR A 395 -4.21 -10.11 -9.18
N ALA A 396 -4.39 -9.02 -9.92
CA ALA A 396 -4.94 -8.99 -11.27
C ALA A 396 -4.08 -9.80 -12.26
N TYR A 397 -4.65 -10.12 -13.42
CA TYR A 397 -3.96 -10.77 -14.55
C TYR A 397 -3.84 -9.79 -15.75
N PRO A 398 -2.83 -9.97 -16.62
CA PRO A 398 -2.70 -9.14 -17.82
C PRO A 398 -3.81 -9.49 -18.81
N TYR A 399 -4.60 -8.50 -19.21
CA TYR A 399 -5.74 -8.68 -20.13
C TYR A 399 -5.37 -8.35 -21.58
N LEU A 400 -4.81 -7.15 -21.80
CA LEU A 400 -4.45 -6.64 -23.12
C LEU A 400 -3.11 -5.90 -23.05
N ALA A 401 -2.23 -6.14 -24.01
CA ALA A 401 -0.98 -5.41 -24.14
C ALA A 401 -1.08 -4.30 -25.18
N LYS A 402 -0.33 -3.22 -25.00
CA LYS A 402 -0.19 -2.10 -25.94
C LYS A 402 -1.51 -1.46 -26.37
N MET A 403 -2.49 -1.38 -25.46
CA MET A 403 -3.70 -0.61 -25.69
C MET A 403 -3.29 0.85 -25.91
N LYS A 404 -3.60 1.41 -27.09
CA LYS A 404 -3.35 2.83 -27.34
C LYS A 404 -4.30 3.66 -26.50
N ALA A 405 -3.86 4.86 -26.14
CA ALA A 405 -4.69 5.83 -25.43
C ALA A 405 -6.08 6.04 -26.07
N ASP A 406 -6.16 6.04 -27.40
CA ASP A 406 -7.39 6.29 -28.15
C ASP A 406 -8.32 5.07 -28.23
N ASP A 407 -7.82 3.88 -27.90
CA ASP A 407 -8.58 2.61 -27.95
C ASP A 407 -9.21 2.24 -26.58
N LEU A 408 -9.16 3.15 -25.60
CA LEU A 408 -9.61 2.89 -24.22
C LEU A 408 -11.07 2.45 -24.15
N GLU A 409 -11.97 3.20 -24.77
CA GLU A 409 -13.41 2.93 -24.77
C GLU A 409 -13.71 1.60 -25.48
N ALA A 410 -13.12 1.39 -26.66
CA ALA A 410 -13.26 0.16 -27.43
C ALA A 410 -12.74 -1.07 -26.67
N THR A 411 -11.77 -0.88 -25.76
CA THR A 411 -11.21 -1.95 -24.93
C THR A 411 -12.09 -2.29 -23.73
N LEU A 412 -12.66 -1.28 -23.06
CA LEU A 412 -13.37 -1.48 -21.79
C LEU A 412 -14.89 -1.68 -21.95
N GLU A 413 -15.51 -1.08 -22.97
CA GLU A 413 -16.94 -1.23 -23.24
C GLU A 413 -17.41 -2.70 -23.29
N PRO A 414 -16.80 -3.60 -24.09
CA PRO A 414 -17.22 -5.00 -24.09
C PRO A 414 -17.11 -5.68 -22.73
N VAL A 415 -16.07 -5.34 -21.94
CA VAL A 415 -15.85 -5.93 -20.61
C VAL A 415 -16.94 -5.47 -19.64
N PHE A 416 -17.30 -4.19 -19.67
CA PHE A 416 -18.39 -3.65 -18.86
C PHE A 416 -19.76 -4.18 -19.28
N VAL A 417 -20.01 -4.36 -20.58
CA VAL A 417 -21.24 -4.99 -21.06
C VAL A 417 -21.35 -6.44 -20.59
N MET A 418 -20.25 -7.19 -20.62
CA MET A 418 -20.24 -8.56 -20.10
C MET A 418 -20.53 -8.58 -18.61
N TYR A 419 -19.87 -7.71 -17.84
CA TYR A 419 -20.10 -7.56 -16.40
C TYR A 419 -21.56 -7.24 -16.08
N ALA A 420 -22.15 -6.24 -16.75
CA ALA A 420 -23.54 -5.85 -16.53
C ALA A 420 -24.53 -7.00 -16.80
N LYS A 421 -24.22 -7.89 -17.75
CA LYS A 421 -25.07 -9.03 -18.13
C LYS A 421 -24.90 -10.27 -17.26
N GLU A 422 -23.67 -10.52 -16.80
CA GLU A 422 -23.28 -11.83 -16.26
C GLU A 422 -22.83 -11.79 -14.79
N ARG A 423 -22.81 -10.61 -14.15
CA ARG A 423 -22.53 -10.50 -12.72
C ARG A 423 -23.59 -11.17 -11.87
N HIS A 424 -23.16 -11.73 -10.74
CA HIS A 424 -24.09 -12.13 -9.69
C HIS A 424 -24.54 -10.91 -8.88
N GLU A 425 -25.58 -11.09 -8.07
CA GLU A 425 -26.04 -10.05 -7.16
C GLU A 425 -24.91 -9.65 -6.19
N PHE A 426 -24.66 -8.34 -6.04
CA PHE A 426 -23.61 -7.76 -5.21
C PHE A 426 -22.17 -8.18 -5.55
N GLU A 427 -21.93 -8.65 -6.78
CA GLU A 427 -20.58 -9.02 -7.22
C GLU A 427 -19.80 -7.80 -7.74
N ALA A 428 -18.67 -7.50 -7.10
CA ALA A 428 -17.74 -6.47 -7.55
C ALA A 428 -17.09 -6.82 -8.89
N PHE A 429 -16.74 -5.80 -9.68
CA PHE A 429 -16.18 -5.96 -11.02
C PHE A 429 -14.93 -6.85 -11.06
N GLY A 430 -14.00 -6.68 -10.12
CA GLY A 430 -12.78 -7.45 -10.03
C GLY A 430 -13.02 -8.93 -9.67
N ASP A 431 -14.04 -9.21 -8.87
CA ASP A 431 -14.45 -10.59 -8.53
C ASP A 431 -15.15 -11.26 -9.72
N PHE A 432 -16.00 -10.52 -10.44
CA PHE A 432 -16.54 -10.96 -11.72
C PHE A 432 -15.43 -11.33 -12.71
N CYS A 433 -14.45 -10.44 -12.93
CA CYS A 433 -13.36 -10.71 -13.87
C CYS A 433 -12.54 -11.94 -13.47
N ASN A 434 -12.38 -12.19 -12.17
CA ASN A 434 -11.71 -13.38 -11.67
C ASN A 434 -12.55 -14.65 -11.87
N ARG A 435 -13.87 -14.59 -11.64
CA ARG A 435 -14.79 -15.72 -11.83
C ARG A 435 -14.96 -16.07 -13.31
N ALA A 436 -15.18 -15.08 -14.17
CA ALA A 436 -15.35 -15.27 -15.61
C ALA A 436 -14.05 -15.77 -16.26
N GLY A 437 -12.91 -15.24 -15.82
CA GLY A 437 -11.59 -15.60 -16.32
C GLY A 437 -11.22 -14.95 -17.65
N LEU A 438 -9.92 -14.90 -17.93
CA LEU A 438 -9.34 -14.20 -19.08
C LEU A 438 -9.94 -14.66 -20.42
N GLU A 439 -10.01 -15.98 -20.64
CA GLU A 439 -10.45 -16.55 -21.92
C GLU A 439 -11.90 -16.18 -22.26
N ALA A 440 -12.80 -16.19 -21.26
CA ALA A 440 -14.21 -15.85 -21.47
C ALA A 440 -14.37 -14.36 -21.82
N ILE A 441 -13.66 -13.49 -21.09
CA ILE A 441 -13.71 -12.03 -21.33
C ILE A 441 -13.14 -11.68 -22.71
N GLN A 442 -12.03 -12.30 -23.12
CA GLN A 442 -11.46 -12.10 -24.45
C GLN A 442 -12.42 -12.56 -25.54
N LYS A 443 -12.99 -13.77 -25.42
CA LYS A 443 -13.96 -14.31 -26.37
C LYS A 443 -15.22 -13.44 -26.48
N PHE A 444 -15.72 -12.92 -25.36
CA PHE A 444 -16.85 -11.99 -25.38
C PHE A 444 -16.47 -10.69 -26.12
N SER A 445 -15.30 -10.13 -25.80
CA SER A 445 -14.83 -8.87 -26.39
C SER A 445 -14.57 -8.96 -27.88
N GLU A 446 -14.07 -10.10 -28.38
CA GLU A 446 -13.88 -10.35 -29.81
C GLU A 446 -15.21 -10.46 -30.59
N SER A 447 -16.27 -10.93 -29.93
CA SER A 447 -17.59 -11.08 -30.56
C SER A 447 -18.50 -9.87 -30.36
N TYR A 448 -18.07 -8.89 -29.55
CA TYR A 448 -18.81 -7.67 -29.29
C TYR A 448 -18.73 -6.71 -30.48
N ALA A 449 -19.84 -6.60 -31.22
CA ALA A 449 -20.04 -5.52 -32.17
C ALA A 449 -20.59 -4.29 -31.43
N VAL A 450 -19.94 -3.15 -31.59
CA VAL A 450 -20.43 -1.86 -31.08
C VAL A 450 -21.83 -1.63 -31.67
N ALA A 451 -22.83 -1.45 -30.81
CA ALA A 451 -24.14 -1.01 -31.26
C ALA A 451 -23.97 0.36 -31.93
N ALA A 452 -24.28 0.44 -33.23
CA ALA A 452 -24.09 1.61 -34.08
C ALA A 452 -24.87 2.84 -33.60
#